data_AF-A0A402B886-F1
#
_entry.id   AF-A0A402B886-F1
#
_cell.length_a   1.000
_cell.length_b   1.000
_cell.length_c   1.000
_cell.angle_alpha   90.00
_cell.angle_beta   90.00
_cell.angle_gamma   90.00
#
_symmetry.space_group_name_H-M   'P 1'
#
loop_
_entity.id
_entity.type
_entity.pdbx_description
1 polymer ?
#
loop_
_entity_poly.entity_id
_entity_poly.type
_entity_poly.pdbx_seq_one_letter_code
_entity_poly.pdbx_strand_id
1 'polypeptide(L)'
;MNAGEMNTIELKLVAPRVFEGIQFMETALAVPLLESQIDVANRLYQQLRQWKDTDQALEALHIRFPGFDMDATLLKVVAVNQLYGTQLYTVVPMARHVTEVMRVADRREETELVEQIAAFSGPKHLSFASKFAHFFIHMERFPLYDSFARNMVAHHLGASPARAVGTTSLYKAFVEDVERLKQRAALSCSNKELDRYLWLAGLYLLWKRYTDEKDDTKKKRLRMNAEVEALFNDVSLLNAVELAQLYSFHQDT
;
A
#
# COMPACT_ATOMS: atom_id res chain seq x y z
N MET A 1 -27.08 -32.15 63.95
CA MET A 1 -26.07 -31.31 63.26
C MET A 1 -25.35 -32.22 62.28
N ASN A 2 -25.79 -32.24 61.01
CA ASN A 2 -25.18 -33.08 59.97
C ASN A 2 -24.12 -32.25 59.25
N ALA A 3 -22.87 -32.67 59.41
CA ALA A 3 -21.74 -32.20 58.63
C ALA A 3 -21.85 -32.82 57.22
N GLY A 4 -21.80 -31.95 56.21
CA GLY A 4 -21.94 -32.31 54.81
C GLY A 4 -20.80 -33.17 54.29
N GLU A 5 -21.16 -34.04 53.36
CA GLU A 5 -20.33 -35.02 52.69
C GLU A 5 -19.12 -34.41 51.97
N MET A 6 -17.96 -35.02 52.20
CA MET A 6 -16.78 -34.90 51.35
C MET A 6 -17.07 -35.59 50.01
N ASN A 7 -16.80 -34.89 48.90
CA ASN A 7 -16.57 -35.56 47.63
C ASN A 7 -15.31 -35.00 46.98
N THR A 8 -14.24 -35.76 47.10
CA THR A 8 -12.92 -35.54 46.53
C THR A 8 -12.99 -35.90 45.05
N ILE A 9 -12.98 -34.92 44.16
CA ILE A 9 -12.85 -35.18 42.71
C ILE A 9 -11.35 -35.18 42.39
N GLU A 10 -10.80 -36.38 42.18
CA GLU A 10 -9.47 -36.58 41.60
C GLU A 10 -9.43 -36.01 40.17
N LEU A 11 -8.70 -34.91 40.00
CA LEU A 11 -8.23 -34.45 38.70
C LEU A 11 -7.21 -35.46 38.16
N LYS A 12 -7.67 -36.38 37.29
CA LYS A 12 -6.77 -37.21 36.48
C LYS A 12 -5.91 -36.28 35.62
N LEU A 13 -4.61 -36.23 35.92
CA LEU A 13 -3.58 -35.68 35.04
C LEU A 13 -3.65 -36.41 33.69
N VAL A 14 -4.19 -35.75 32.68
CA VAL A 14 -4.01 -36.15 31.29
C VAL A 14 -2.64 -35.62 30.88
N ALA A 15 -1.70 -36.53 30.65
CA ALA A 15 -0.38 -36.21 30.11
C ALA A 15 -0.50 -35.38 28.82
N PRO A 16 0.39 -34.39 28.59
CA PRO A 16 0.35 -33.61 27.37
C PRO A 16 0.59 -34.54 26.18
N ARG A 17 -0.40 -34.62 25.28
CA ARG A 17 -0.16 -35.14 23.93
C ARG A 17 0.83 -34.18 23.27
N VAL A 18 2.05 -34.67 23.09
CA VAL A 18 3.03 -34.06 22.20
C VAL A 18 2.40 -34.11 20.81
N PHE A 19 1.85 -32.99 20.35
CA PHE A 19 1.59 -32.79 18.94
C PHE A 19 2.94 -32.51 18.27
N GLU A 20 3.63 -33.59 17.93
CA GLU A 20 4.70 -33.55 16.96
C GLU A 20 4.10 -33.12 15.60
N GLY A 21 4.62 -32.00 15.11
CA GLY A 21 4.69 -31.69 13.69
C GLY A 21 3.37 -31.41 12.99
N ILE A 22 2.92 -30.14 13.02
CA ILE A 22 2.60 -29.46 11.75
C ILE A 22 3.01 -27.99 11.86
N GLN A 23 4.24 -27.68 11.44
CA GLN A 23 4.60 -26.34 11.04
C GLN A 23 3.97 -26.14 9.66
N PHE A 24 2.69 -25.77 9.62
CA PHE A 24 2.06 -25.32 8.37
C PHE A 24 2.83 -24.06 7.94
N MET A 25 3.71 -24.21 6.96
CA MET A 25 4.18 -23.08 6.17
C MET A 25 2.94 -22.48 5.51
N GLU A 26 2.42 -21.41 6.07
CA GLU A 26 1.35 -20.61 5.46
C GLU A 26 1.99 -19.81 4.31
N THR A 27 2.37 -20.51 3.24
CA THR A 27 3.10 -19.98 2.08
C THR A 27 2.17 -19.45 0.99
N ALA A 28 0.91 -19.85 0.98
CA ALA A 28 -0.05 -19.41 0.00
C ALA A 28 -0.57 -17.99 0.32
N LEU A 29 -0.74 -17.17 -0.71
CA LEU A 29 -1.51 -15.94 -0.62
C LEU A 29 -3.00 -16.28 -0.47
N ALA A 30 -3.76 -15.44 0.22
CA ALA A 30 -5.21 -15.57 0.31
C ALA A 30 -5.87 -15.30 -1.05
N VAL A 31 -5.33 -14.35 -1.81
CA VAL A 31 -5.65 -14.16 -3.22
C VAL A 31 -4.35 -14.27 -4.02
N PRO A 32 -4.23 -15.23 -4.96
CA PRO A 32 -3.04 -15.35 -5.79
C PRO A 32 -2.70 -14.05 -6.52
N LEU A 33 -1.41 -13.80 -6.67
CA LEU A 33 -0.87 -12.70 -7.47
C LEU A 33 0.21 -13.29 -8.39
N LEU A 34 0.05 -13.09 -9.69
CA LEU A 34 0.96 -13.56 -10.72
C LEU A 34 1.70 -12.37 -11.35
N GLU A 35 2.96 -12.58 -11.76
CA GLU A 35 3.77 -11.58 -12.46
C GLU A 35 3.03 -11.03 -13.71
N SER A 36 2.30 -11.90 -14.43
CA SER A 36 1.53 -11.50 -15.61
C SER A 36 0.44 -10.45 -15.32
N GLN A 37 -0.11 -10.42 -14.11
CA GLN A 37 -1.08 -9.39 -13.70
C GLN A 37 -0.40 -8.03 -13.51
N ILE A 38 0.84 -8.04 -13.00
CA ILE A 38 1.68 -6.86 -12.86
C ILE A 38 2.06 -6.33 -14.25
N ASP A 39 2.42 -7.22 -15.17
CA ASP A 39 2.73 -6.86 -16.57
C ASP A 39 1.54 -6.22 -17.28
N VAL A 40 0.33 -6.77 -17.12
CA VAL A 40 -0.91 -6.20 -17.66
C VAL A 40 -1.13 -4.80 -17.08
N ALA A 41 -1.06 -4.64 -15.77
CA ALA A 41 -1.25 -3.34 -15.12
C ALA A 41 -0.22 -2.31 -15.60
N ASN A 42 1.04 -2.71 -15.78
CA ASN A 42 2.07 -1.83 -16.34
C ASN A 42 1.77 -1.41 -17.78
N ARG A 43 1.29 -2.32 -18.63
CA ARG A 43 0.87 -1.98 -20.01
C ARG A 43 -0.32 -1.02 -20.03
N LEU A 44 -1.32 -1.23 -19.17
CA LEU A 44 -2.46 -0.32 -19.05
C LEU A 44 -2.01 1.06 -18.54
N TYR A 45 -1.13 1.09 -17.54
CA TYR A 45 -0.55 2.34 -17.03
C TYR A 45 0.18 3.11 -18.14
N GLN A 46 0.84 2.43 -19.09
CA GLN A 46 1.50 3.09 -20.22
C GLN A 46 0.56 3.82 -21.19
N GLN A 47 -0.75 3.57 -21.10
CA GLN A 47 -1.78 4.27 -21.88
C GLN A 47 -2.31 5.52 -21.15
N LEU A 48 -2.02 5.66 -19.86
CA LEU A 48 -2.46 6.79 -19.04
C LEU A 48 -1.49 7.97 -19.18
N ARG A 49 -1.72 8.82 -20.19
CA ARG A 49 -0.82 9.91 -20.55
C ARG A 49 -0.59 10.90 -19.40
N GLN A 50 -1.64 11.31 -18.70
CA GLN A 50 -1.51 12.22 -17.55
C GLN A 50 -0.56 11.69 -16.48
N TRP A 51 -0.63 10.38 -16.20
CA TRP A 51 0.19 9.73 -15.18
C TRP A 51 1.65 9.55 -15.65
N LYS A 52 1.86 9.29 -16.93
CA LYS A 52 3.22 9.29 -17.52
C LYS A 52 3.87 10.67 -17.49
N ASP A 53 3.13 11.70 -17.87
CA ASP A 53 3.62 13.08 -17.84
C ASP A 53 3.97 13.49 -16.40
N THR A 54 3.20 12.99 -15.43
CA THR A 54 3.47 13.18 -13.99
C THR A 54 4.77 12.50 -13.54
N ASP A 55 4.94 11.20 -13.84
CA ASP A 55 6.18 10.45 -13.55
C ASP A 55 7.41 11.17 -14.14
N GLN A 56 7.31 11.59 -15.41
CA GLN A 56 8.40 12.27 -16.12
C GLN A 56 8.72 13.64 -15.53
N ALA A 57 7.71 14.41 -15.13
CA ALA A 57 7.91 15.72 -14.50
C ALA A 57 8.62 15.60 -13.14
N LEU A 58 8.26 14.60 -12.33
CA LEU A 58 8.92 14.35 -11.05
C LEU A 58 10.36 13.88 -11.23
N GLU A 59 10.62 12.99 -12.20
CA GLU A 59 11.97 12.56 -12.55
C GLU A 59 12.84 13.74 -13.02
N ALA A 60 12.31 14.58 -13.92
CA ALA A 60 13.01 15.78 -14.38
C ALA A 60 13.33 16.75 -13.23
N LEU A 61 12.41 16.88 -12.27
CA LEU A 61 12.63 17.69 -11.08
C LEU A 61 13.72 17.09 -10.16
N HIS A 62 13.73 15.77 -9.98
CA HIS A 62 14.78 15.06 -9.23
C HIS A 62 16.16 15.30 -9.82
N ILE A 63 16.30 15.13 -11.15
CA ILE A 63 17.55 15.32 -11.87
C ILE A 63 18.02 16.78 -11.80
N ARG A 64 17.11 17.74 -11.97
CA ARG A 64 17.45 19.17 -11.99
C ARG A 64 17.81 19.71 -10.61
N PHE A 65 17.21 19.17 -9.56
CA PHE A 65 17.39 19.59 -8.17
C PHE A 65 17.71 18.36 -7.29
N PRO A 66 18.94 17.81 -7.35
CA PRO A 66 19.29 16.59 -6.61
C PRO A 66 19.35 16.82 -5.08
N GLY A 67 19.63 18.04 -4.64
CA GLY A 67 19.75 18.40 -3.23
C GLY A 67 18.42 18.54 -2.49
N PHE A 68 18.54 18.82 -1.19
CA PHE A 68 17.43 19.07 -0.28
C PHE A 68 17.61 20.39 0.49
N ASP A 69 18.20 21.40 -0.16
CA ASP A 69 18.08 22.77 0.34
C ASP A 69 16.61 23.22 0.32
N MET A 70 16.33 24.36 0.94
CA MET A 70 14.95 24.82 1.12
C MET A 70 14.21 25.02 -0.20
N ASP A 71 14.87 25.56 -1.23
CA ASP A 71 14.24 25.87 -2.51
C ASP A 71 13.95 24.60 -3.30
N ALA A 72 14.95 23.71 -3.41
CA ALA A 72 14.78 22.40 -4.02
C ALA A 72 13.70 21.57 -3.31
N THR A 73 13.71 21.58 -1.98
CA THR A 73 12.73 20.84 -1.18
C THR A 73 11.33 21.41 -1.36
N LEU A 74 11.17 22.73 -1.36
CA LEU A 74 9.86 23.36 -1.58
C LEU A 74 9.27 22.96 -2.93
N LEU A 75 10.06 23.00 -4.01
CA LEU A 75 9.61 22.57 -5.34
C LEU A 75 9.17 21.11 -5.33
N LYS A 76 9.95 20.22 -4.71
CA LYS A 76 9.66 18.79 -4.58
C LYS A 76 8.36 18.55 -3.79
N VAL A 77 8.17 19.24 -2.66
CA VAL A 77 6.96 19.14 -1.83
C VAL A 77 5.72 19.61 -2.61
N VAL A 78 5.82 20.77 -3.29
CA VAL A 78 4.73 21.29 -4.13
C VAL A 78 4.36 20.29 -5.23
N ALA A 79 5.36 19.75 -5.94
CA ALA A 79 5.15 18.83 -7.04
C ALA A 79 4.45 17.54 -6.59
N VAL A 80 4.94 16.89 -5.53
CA VAL A 80 4.29 15.67 -4.99
C VAL A 80 2.87 15.97 -4.51
N ASN A 81 2.67 17.07 -3.78
CA ASN A 81 1.35 17.38 -3.26
C ASN A 81 0.31 17.64 -4.36
N GLN A 82 0.71 18.39 -5.39
CA GLN A 82 -0.20 18.78 -6.46
C GLN A 82 -0.44 17.65 -7.47
N LEU A 83 0.59 16.88 -7.83
CA LEU A 83 0.50 15.85 -8.85
C LEU A 83 -0.06 14.53 -8.31
N TYR A 84 0.23 14.19 -7.05
CA TYR A 84 -0.28 12.97 -6.39
C TYR A 84 -1.41 13.23 -5.38
N GLY A 85 -1.90 14.46 -5.27
CA GLY A 85 -3.12 14.79 -4.53
C GLY A 85 -3.06 14.47 -3.03
N THR A 86 -1.93 14.74 -2.38
CA THR A 86 -1.71 14.34 -0.97
C THR A 86 -2.42 15.22 0.06
N GLN A 87 -3.13 16.27 -0.40
CA GLN A 87 -3.92 17.19 0.43
C GLN A 87 -3.12 17.83 1.58
N LEU A 88 -1.84 18.09 1.35
CA LEU A 88 -0.98 18.80 2.28
C LEU A 88 -1.25 20.31 2.15
N TYR A 89 -1.92 20.89 3.14
CA TYR A 89 -2.21 22.34 3.18
C TYR A 89 -1.02 23.18 3.67
N THR A 90 -0.12 22.57 4.44
CA THR A 90 1.04 23.22 5.08
C THR A 90 2.33 23.02 4.26
N VAL A 91 2.29 23.38 2.98
CA VAL A 91 3.38 23.13 2.02
C VAL A 91 4.73 23.70 2.46
N VAL A 92 4.83 25.01 2.75
CA VAL A 92 6.10 25.65 3.12
C VAL A 92 6.64 25.11 4.46
N PRO A 93 5.82 24.98 5.53
CA PRO A 93 6.28 24.35 6.76
C PRO A 93 6.77 22.91 6.57
N MET A 94 6.07 22.09 5.76
CA MET A 94 6.52 20.74 5.44
C MET A 94 7.85 20.75 4.70
N ALA A 95 8.06 21.67 3.75
CA ALA A 95 9.33 21.78 3.05
C ALA A 95 10.50 22.13 4.01
N ARG A 96 10.28 23.02 4.99
CA ARG A 96 11.27 23.30 6.05
C ARG A 96 11.56 22.06 6.89
N HIS A 97 10.50 21.33 7.27
CA HIS A 97 10.64 20.09 8.04
C HIS A 97 11.45 19.04 7.29
N VAL A 98 11.12 18.78 6.02
CA VAL A 98 11.86 17.84 5.18
C VAL A 98 13.32 18.29 5.01
N THR A 99 13.57 19.58 4.78
CA THR A 99 14.93 20.13 4.69
C THR A 99 15.74 19.79 5.93
N GLU A 100 15.17 20.00 7.13
CA GLU A 100 15.85 19.68 8.38
C GLU A 100 16.04 18.17 8.57
N VAL A 101 15.03 17.36 8.28
CA VAL A 101 15.14 15.89 8.34
C VAL A 101 16.29 15.41 7.44
N MET A 102 16.36 15.90 6.19
CA MET A 102 17.40 15.52 5.24
C MET A 102 18.80 15.99 5.64
N ARG A 103 18.92 17.12 6.33
CA ARG A 103 20.20 17.65 6.84
C ARG A 103 20.86 16.72 7.87
N VAL A 104 20.06 15.98 8.62
CA VAL A 104 20.52 15.11 9.74
C VAL A 104 20.40 13.60 9.43
N ALA A 105 20.09 13.24 8.19
CA ALA A 105 19.71 11.89 7.78
C ALA A 105 20.89 10.92 7.54
N ASP A 106 22.14 11.34 7.77
CA ASP A 106 23.35 10.70 7.25
C ASP A 106 23.58 9.21 7.66
N ARG A 107 22.75 8.64 8.56
CA ARG A 107 22.86 7.23 9.04
C ARG A 107 21.53 6.60 9.53
N ARG A 108 20.40 6.84 8.86
CA ARG A 108 19.09 6.33 9.33
C ARG A 108 18.61 5.13 8.52
N GLU A 109 17.94 4.20 9.18
CA GLU A 109 17.19 3.13 8.53
C GLU A 109 16.14 3.75 7.60
N GLU A 110 15.98 3.18 6.40
CA GLU A 110 15.13 3.73 5.34
C GLU A 110 13.71 4.01 5.84
N THR A 111 13.12 3.02 6.51
CA THR A 111 11.73 3.11 6.99
C THR A 111 11.53 4.19 8.05
N GLU A 112 12.56 4.53 8.83
CA GLU A 112 12.50 5.62 9.81
C GLU A 112 12.46 6.99 9.15
N LEU A 113 13.08 7.16 7.98
CA LEU A 113 13.10 8.43 7.26
C LEU A 113 11.69 8.86 6.83
N VAL A 114 10.91 7.92 6.30
CA VAL A 114 9.51 8.19 5.90
C VAL A 114 8.66 8.57 7.10
N GLU A 115 8.81 7.87 8.22
CA GLU A 115 8.10 8.20 9.46
C GLU A 115 8.49 9.57 10.01
N GLN A 116 9.77 9.93 9.94
CA GLN A 116 10.25 11.25 10.38
C GLN A 116 9.71 12.37 9.50
N ILE A 117 9.67 12.19 8.17
CA ILE A 117 9.01 13.15 7.27
C ILE A 117 7.52 13.27 7.64
N ALA A 118 6.83 12.15 7.89
CA ALA A 118 5.41 12.16 8.25
C ALA A 118 5.13 12.75 9.65
N ALA A 119 6.10 12.72 10.57
CA ALA A 119 5.94 13.16 11.95
C ALA A 119 5.61 14.66 12.11
N PHE A 120 5.81 15.49 11.07
CA PHE A 120 5.51 16.92 11.09
C PHE A 120 4.13 17.27 11.67
N SER A 121 3.10 16.50 11.30
CA SER A 121 1.73 16.67 11.82
C SER A 121 0.97 15.34 12.01
N GLY A 122 1.73 14.26 12.16
CA GLY A 122 1.23 12.93 12.52
C GLY A 122 1.01 11.98 11.33
N PRO A 123 0.50 10.76 11.59
CA PRO A 123 0.47 9.64 10.62
C PRO A 123 -0.36 9.90 9.36
N LYS A 124 -1.13 11.00 9.31
CA LYS A 124 -1.89 11.45 8.14
C LYS A 124 -0.98 11.78 6.94
N HIS A 125 0.31 12.02 7.15
CA HIS A 125 1.24 12.40 6.09
C HIS A 125 2.12 11.25 5.57
N LEU A 126 1.90 10.01 6.01
CA LEU A 126 2.65 8.84 5.51
C LEU A 126 2.54 8.68 3.99
N SER A 127 1.37 8.97 3.41
CA SER A 127 1.20 8.91 1.96
C SER A 127 2.06 9.94 1.24
N PHE A 128 2.12 11.17 1.76
CA PHE A 128 3.01 12.20 1.23
C PHE A 128 4.48 11.80 1.41
N ALA A 129 4.87 11.38 2.61
CA ALA A 129 6.24 11.06 2.95
C ALA A 129 6.81 9.91 2.11
N SER A 130 6.04 8.83 1.92
CA SER A 130 6.44 7.70 1.08
C SER A 130 6.57 8.10 -0.39
N LYS A 131 5.66 8.92 -0.93
CA LYS A 131 5.75 9.47 -2.28
C LYS A 131 6.98 10.34 -2.46
N PHE A 132 7.23 11.23 -1.51
CA PHE A 132 8.43 12.07 -1.52
C PHE A 132 9.71 11.23 -1.55
N ALA A 133 9.81 10.22 -0.67
CA ALA A 133 10.96 9.33 -0.61
C ALA A 133 11.12 8.47 -1.87
N HIS A 134 10.01 7.97 -2.42
CA HIS A 134 10.00 7.21 -3.67
C HIS A 134 10.57 8.02 -4.84
N PHE A 135 10.09 9.25 -5.05
CA PHE A 135 10.48 10.04 -6.21
C PHE A 135 11.81 10.77 -6.08
N PHE A 136 12.23 11.14 -4.85
CA PHE A 136 13.39 12.01 -4.68
C PHE A 136 14.55 11.41 -3.90
N ILE A 137 14.38 10.22 -3.31
CA ILE A 137 15.41 9.54 -2.55
C ILE A 137 15.80 8.24 -3.23
N HIS A 138 14.89 7.26 -3.32
CA HIS A 138 15.17 6.00 -4.01
C HIS A 138 13.90 5.17 -4.28
N MET A 139 13.46 5.15 -5.54
CA MET A 139 12.19 4.51 -5.93
C MET A 139 12.06 3.03 -5.52
N GLU A 140 13.15 2.26 -5.60
CA GLU A 140 13.11 0.83 -5.26
C GLU A 140 13.19 0.53 -3.76
N ARG A 141 13.61 1.50 -2.93
CA ARG A 141 13.72 1.31 -1.48
C ARG A 141 12.46 1.75 -0.75
N PHE A 142 11.68 2.62 -1.38
CA PHE A 142 10.51 3.25 -0.79
C PHE A 142 9.23 2.87 -1.55
N PRO A 143 8.58 1.74 -1.22
CA PRO A 143 7.23 1.45 -1.69
C PRO A 143 6.27 2.60 -1.38
N LEU A 144 5.40 2.89 -2.35
CA LEU A 144 4.38 3.93 -2.20
C LEU A 144 3.31 3.49 -1.21
N TYR A 145 3.10 4.32 -0.17
CA TYR A 145 2.09 4.07 0.85
C TYR A 145 0.84 4.89 0.53
N ASP A 146 -0.27 4.24 0.21
CA ASP A 146 -1.59 4.88 0.21
C ASP A 146 -2.71 3.88 0.51
N SER A 147 -3.96 4.33 0.41
CA SER A 147 -5.10 3.47 0.67
C SER A 147 -5.22 2.32 -0.31
N PHE A 148 -4.93 2.52 -1.60
CA PHE A 148 -5.06 1.45 -2.60
C PHE A 148 -3.95 0.42 -2.42
N ALA A 149 -2.71 0.88 -2.27
CA ALA A 149 -1.57 -0.01 -2.03
C ALA A 149 -1.77 -0.88 -0.79
N ARG A 150 -2.12 -0.28 0.35
CA ARG A 150 -2.34 -1.01 1.61
C ARG A 150 -3.50 -2.00 1.52
N ASN A 151 -4.61 -1.59 0.91
CA ASN A 151 -5.77 -2.46 0.80
C ASN A 151 -5.50 -3.65 -0.13
N MET A 152 -4.75 -3.44 -1.23
CA MET A 152 -4.41 -4.53 -2.14
C MET A 152 -3.37 -5.49 -1.58
N VAL A 153 -2.35 -4.98 -0.86
CA VAL A 153 -1.41 -5.85 -0.13
C VAL A 153 -2.17 -6.70 0.89
N ALA A 154 -3.05 -6.08 1.67
CA ALA A 154 -3.89 -6.77 2.64
C ALA A 154 -4.81 -7.82 2.00
N HIS A 155 -5.42 -7.49 0.85
CA HIS A 155 -6.27 -8.38 0.06
C HIS A 155 -5.52 -9.67 -0.34
N HIS A 156 -4.31 -9.55 -0.88
CA HIS A 156 -3.52 -10.72 -1.27
C HIS A 156 -3.00 -11.50 -0.07
N LEU A 157 -2.59 -10.83 1.01
CA LEU A 157 -2.10 -11.49 2.22
C LEU A 157 -3.20 -12.12 3.08
N GLY A 158 -4.48 -11.79 2.86
CA GLY A 158 -5.59 -12.22 3.72
C GLY A 158 -5.60 -11.55 5.09
N ALA A 159 -4.88 -10.43 5.23
CA ALA A 159 -4.75 -9.70 6.47
C ALA A 159 -5.68 -8.48 6.49
N SER A 160 -5.93 -7.94 7.68
CA SER A 160 -6.40 -6.55 7.75
C SER A 160 -5.26 -5.62 7.33
N PRO A 161 -5.52 -4.51 6.59
CA PRO A 161 -4.50 -3.51 6.31
C PRO A 161 -3.81 -3.13 7.60
N ALA A 162 -2.47 -3.11 7.61
CA ALA A 162 -1.66 -2.88 8.80
C ALA A 162 -2.30 -1.82 9.71
N ARG A 163 -2.94 -2.28 10.79
CA ARG A 163 -3.45 -1.45 11.87
C ARG A 163 -2.45 -1.64 12.99
N ALA A 164 -1.81 -0.54 13.40
CA ALA A 164 -0.91 -0.52 14.53
C ALA A 164 -1.65 -0.97 15.80
N VAL A 165 -1.63 -2.26 16.06
CA VAL A 165 -1.82 -2.81 17.40
C VAL A 165 -0.47 -3.39 17.77
N GLY A 166 0.35 -2.57 18.43
CA GLY A 166 1.66 -2.97 18.96
C GLY A 166 2.87 -2.70 18.06
N THR A 167 2.73 -2.31 16.80
CA THR A 167 3.85 -1.86 15.95
C THR A 167 4.10 -0.36 16.07
N THR A 168 5.34 0.02 16.36
CA THR A 168 5.76 1.42 16.57
C THR A 168 5.90 2.22 15.26
N SER A 169 5.90 1.57 14.08
CA SER A 169 5.95 2.21 12.76
C SER A 169 4.98 1.56 11.78
N LEU A 170 4.05 2.37 11.24
CA LEU A 170 3.05 1.94 10.25
C LEU A 170 3.69 1.71 8.88
N TYR A 171 4.65 2.56 8.50
CA TYR A 171 5.33 2.43 7.21
C TYR A 171 6.23 1.20 7.18
N LYS A 172 6.99 0.94 8.26
CA LYS A 172 7.82 -0.27 8.37
C LYS A 172 6.98 -1.53 8.24
N ALA A 173 5.87 -1.62 8.96
CA ALA A 173 4.95 -2.76 8.85
C ALA A 173 4.42 -2.94 7.42
N PHE A 174 4.09 -1.84 6.73
CA PHE A 174 3.69 -1.89 5.32
C PHE A 174 4.81 -2.39 4.40
N VAL A 175 6.05 -1.93 4.58
CA VAL A 175 7.19 -2.41 3.79
C VAL A 175 7.42 -3.91 4.01
N GLU A 176 7.34 -4.37 5.26
CA GLU A 176 7.42 -5.80 5.60
C GLU A 176 6.30 -6.63 4.92
N ASP A 177 5.08 -6.10 4.86
CA ASP A 177 3.97 -6.75 4.16
C ASP A 177 4.16 -6.74 2.63
N VAL A 178 4.71 -5.68 2.04
CA VAL A 178 5.08 -5.63 0.60
C VAL A 178 6.14 -6.68 0.28
N GLU A 179 7.19 -6.78 1.09
CA GLU A 179 8.23 -7.79 0.90
C GLU A 179 7.68 -9.22 1.08
N ARG A 180 6.80 -9.43 2.07
CA ARG A 180 6.12 -10.72 2.25
C ARG A 180 5.25 -11.07 1.05
N LEU A 181 4.53 -10.10 0.48
CA LEU A 181 3.73 -10.30 -0.73
C LEU A 181 4.62 -10.72 -1.91
N LYS A 182 5.72 -10.00 -2.16
CA LYS A 182 6.67 -10.32 -3.24
C LYS A 182 7.26 -11.71 -3.07
N GLN A 183 7.66 -12.07 -1.86
CA GLN A 183 8.22 -13.40 -1.55
C GLN A 183 7.20 -14.52 -1.76
N ARG A 184 5.96 -14.36 -1.26
CA ARG A 184 4.91 -15.40 -1.37
C ARG A 184 4.38 -15.58 -2.79
N ALA A 185 4.34 -14.52 -3.59
CA ALA A 185 4.00 -14.59 -5.01
C ALA A 185 5.21 -14.87 -5.93
N ALA A 186 6.42 -15.00 -5.36
CA ALA A 186 7.67 -15.16 -6.11
C ALA A 186 7.87 -14.07 -7.19
N LEU A 187 7.54 -12.83 -6.85
CA LEU A 187 7.60 -11.69 -7.77
C LEU A 187 9.02 -11.18 -7.97
N SER A 188 9.36 -10.87 -9.21
CA SER A 188 10.66 -10.27 -9.58
C SER A 188 10.61 -8.77 -9.87
N CYS A 189 9.40 -8.21 -9.95
CA CYS A 189 9.16 -6.83 -10.30
C CYS A 189 9.73 -5.80 -9.30
N SER A 190 9.93 -4.59 -9.84
CA SER A 190 10.28 -3.39 -9.09
C SER A 190 9.12 -2.90 -8.21
N ASN A 191 9.43 -2.13 -7.16
CA ASN A 191 8.40 -1.52 -6.31
C ASN A 191 7.50 -0.53 -7.07
N LYS A 192 8.03 0.09 -8.14
CA LYS A 192 7.25 0.93 -9.04
C LYS A 192 6.29 0.12 -9.91
N GLU A 193 6.74 -1.02 -10.42
CA GLU A 193 5.92 -1.92 -11.23
C GLU A 193 4.78 -2.53 -10.40
N LEU A 194 5.09 -2.96 -9.18
CA LEU A 194 4.10 -3.46 -8.23
C LEU A 194 3.10 -2.36 -7.84
N ASP A 195 3.55 -1.15 -7.54
CA ASP A 195 2.65 -0.05 -7.16
C ASP A 195 1.59 0.25 -8.24
N ARG A 196 2.00 0.27 -9.51
CA ARG A 196 1.04 0.47 -10.63
C ARG A 196 -0.06 -0.58 -10.63
N TYR A 197 0.28 -1.83 -10.35
CA TYR A 197 -0.71 -2.89 -10.15
C TYR A 197 -1.59 -2.62 -8.93
N LEU A 198 -1.00 -2.39 -7.76
CA LEU A 198 -1.76 -2.19 -6.52
C LEU A 198 -2.72 -1.00 -6.62
N TRP A 199 -2.29 0.10 -7.24
CA TRP A 199 -3.09 1.28 -7.46
C TRP A 199 -4.23 1.03 -8.46
N LEU A 200 -3.93 0.51 -9.66
CA LEU A 200 -4.94 0.26 -10.69
C LEU A 200 -5.96 -0.80 -10.26
N ALA A 201 -5.51 -1.93 -9.73
CA ALA A 201 -6.37 -3.01 -9.26
C ALA A 201 -7.24 -2.55 -8.08
N GLY A 202 -6.64 -1.86 -7.10
CA GLY A 202 -7.37 -1.35 -5.94
C GLY A 202 -8.42 -0.31 -6.33
N LEU A 203 -8.09 0.59 -7.26
CA LEU A 203 -9.02 1.58 -7.78
C LEU A 203 -10.14 0.93 -8.60
N TYR A 204 -9.83 -0.08 -9.41
CA TYR A 204 -10.82 -0.84 -10.18
C TYR A 204 -11.80 -1.58 -9.28
N LEU A 205 -11.32 -2.28 -8.24
CA LEU A 205 -12.21 -2.96 -7.28
C LEU A 205 -13.15 -1.98 -6.57
N LEU A 206 -12.63 -0.80 -6.21
CA LEU A 206 -13.46 0.25 -5.61
C LEU A 206 -14.51 0.75 -6.60
N TRP A 207 -14.12 1.03 -7.84
CA TRP A 207 -15.01 1.48 -8.91
C TRP A 207 -16.11 0.44 -9.20
N LYS A 208 -15.74 -0.83 -9.35
CA LYS A 208 -16.69 -1.92 -9.62
C LYS A 208 -17.73 -2.07 -8.51
N ARG A 209 -17.31 -1.97 -7.25
CA ARG A 209 -18.25 -1.97 -6.12
C ARG A 209 -19.24 -0.79 -6.18
N TYR A 210 -18.80 0.37 -6.68
CA TYR A 210 -19.70 1.52 -6.88
C TYR A 210 -20.66 1.35 -8.05
N THR A 211 -20.23 0.72 -9.14
CA THR A 211 -21.10 0.48 -10.31
C THR A 211 -22.13 -0.62 -10.04
N ASP A 212 -21.76 -1.62 -9.23
CA ASP A 212 -22.66 -2.72 -8.84
C ASP A 212 -23.65 -2.31 -7.72
N GLU A 213 -23.39 -1.19 -7.02
CA GLU A 213 -24.27 -0.65 -5.98
C GLU A 213 -25.59 -0.14 -6.59
N LYS A 214 -26.69 -0.77 -6.18
CA LYS A 214 -28.04 -0.49 -6.68
C LYS A 214 -28.69 0.71 -5.97
N ASP A 215 -28.17 1.11 -4.82
CA ASP A 215 -28.65 2.26 -4.05
C ASP A 215 -27.99 3.57 -4.51
N ASP A 216 -28.70 4.35 -5.34
CA ASP A 216 -28.24 5.64 -5.86
C ASP A 216 -27.88 6.65 -4.77
N THR A 217 -28.42 6.52 -3.55
CA THR A 217 -28.10 7.43 -2.43
C THR A 217 -26.74 7.14 -1.80
N LYS A 218 -26.19 5.93 -2.02
CA LYS A 218 -24.87 5.50 -1.55
C LYS A 218 -23.77 5.67 -2.57
N LYS A 219 -24.10 6.07 -3.81
CA LYS A 219 -23.14 6.44 -4.86
C LYS A 219 -22.43 7.76 -4.50
N LYS A 220 -21.53 7.72 -3.52
CA LYS A 220 -20.51 8.77 -3.38
C LYS A 220 -19.68 8.77 -4.67
N ARG A 221 -19.59 9.92 -5.35
CA ARG A 221 -18.77 10.06 -6.56
C ARG A 221 -17.32 9.69 -6.23
N LEU A 222 -16.89 8.50 -6.64
CA LEU A 222 -15.48 8.19 -6.73
C LEU A 222 -14.86 9.23 -7.67
N ARG A 223 -13.96 10.06 -7.15
CA ARG A 223 -13.24 11.03 -7.97
C ARG A 223 -12.12 10.28 -8.67
N MET A 224 -12.33 9.98 -9.95
CA MET A 224 -11.37 9.38 -10.84
C MET A 224 -11.05 10.37 -11.96
N ASN A 225 -9.83 10.35 -12.49
CA ASN A 225 -9.53 11.18 -13.67
C ASN A 225 -10.15 10.53 -14.92
N ALA A 226 -10.38 11.36 -15.95
CA ALA A 226 -11.08 10.93 -17.15
C ALA A 226 -10.35 9.79 -17.91
N GLU A 227 -9.02 9.73 -17.86
CA GLU A 227 -8.25 8.65 -18.51
C GLU A 227 -8.52 7.29 -17.89
N VAL A 228 -8.52 7.20 -16.54
CA VAL A 228 -8.79 5.93 -15.86
C VAL A 228 -10.28 5.57 -15.97
N GLU A 229 -11.17 6.56 -15.97
CA GLU A 229 -12.59 6.33 -16.24
C GLU A 229 -12.82 5.77 -17.64
N ALA A 230 -12.18 6.33 -18.66
CA ALA A 230 -12.24 5.80 -20.01
C ALA A 230 -11.68 4.37 -20.08
N LEU A 231 -10.54 4.12 -19.42
CA LEU A 231 -9.92 2.80 -19.34
C LEU A 231 -10.87 1.76 -18.73
N PHE A 232 -11.55 2.09 -17.63
CA PHE A 232 -12.45 1.14 -16.93
C PHE A 232 -13.78 0.92 -17.66
N ASN A 233 -14.21 1.84 -18.52
CA ASN A 233 -15.40 1.66 -19.35
C ASN A 233 -15.09 0.92 -20.66
N ASP A 234 -13.82 0.77 -21.05
CA ASP A 234 -13.43 0.04 -22.24
C ASP A 234 -13.35 -1.47 -21.98
N VAL A 235 -14.44 -2.16 -22.32
CA VAL A 235 -14.59 -3.62 -22.19
C VAL A 235 -13.56 -4.38 -23.03
N SER A 236 -13.06 -3.80 -24.13
CA SER A 236 -12.07 -4.46 -25.00
C SER A 236 -10.67 -4.48 -24.37
N LEU A 237 -10.32 -3.46 -23.58
CA LEU A 237 -9.06 -3.39 -22.83
C LEU A 237 -9.10 -4.25 -21.56
N LEU A 238 -10.27 -4.41 -20.94
CA LEU A 238 -10.49 -5.28 -19.79
C LEU A 238 -10.50 -6.78 -20.13
N ASN A 239 -10.81 -7.13 -21.38
CA ASN A 239 -10.85 -8.53 -21.86
C ASN A 239 -9.47 -9.11 -22.22
N ALA A 240 -8.39 -8.32 -22.20
CA ALA A 240 -7.03 -8.78 -22.57
C ALA A 240 -6.29 -9.57 -21.47
N VAL A 241 -7.00 -10.44 -20.75
CA VAL A 241 -6.55 -11.18 -19.53
C VAL A 241 -6.71 -10.36 -18.25
N GLU A 242 -7.89 -10.49 -17.67
CA GLU A 242 -8.07 -10.64 -16.24
C GLU A 242 -7.18 -9.80 -15.29
N LEU A 243 -7.73 -8.68 -14.83
CA LEU A 243 -7.85 -8.51 -13.37
C LEU A 243 -8.66 -9.66 -12.71
N ALA A 244 -9.28 -10.54 -13.50
CA ALA A 244 -10.32 -11.51 -13.19
C ALA A 244 -9.92 -12.80 -12.44
N GLN A 245 -8.74 -12.90 -11.83
CA GLN A 245 -8.62 -13.72 -10.60
C GLN A 245 -8.99 -12.95 -9.33
N LEU A 246 -9.26 -11.64 -9.38
CA LEU A 246 -9.76 -10.87 -8.22
C LEU A 246 -11.22 -11.19 -7.85
N TYR A 247 -11.93 -12.04 -8.61
CA TYR A 247 -13.35 -12.35 -8.40
C TYR A 247 -13.63 -13.80 -7.95
N SER A 248 -12.64 -14.68 -7.90
CA SER A 248 -12.86 -16.11 -7.61
C SER A 248 -12.98 -16.44 -6.11
N PHE A 249 -13.56 -15.60 -5.25
CA PHE A 249 -13.83 -15.97 -3.83
C PHE A 249 -14.99 -15.21 -3.13
N HIS A 250 -15.85 -14.49 -3.86
CA HIS A 250 -17.02 -13.80 -3.27
C HIS A 250 -18.38 -14.27 -3.78
N GLN A 251 -18.48 -15.54 -4.18
CA GLN A 251 -19.76 -16.19 -4.46
C GLN A 251 -20.06 -17.42 -3.59
N ASP A 252 -19.17 -17.82 -2.67
CA ASP A 252 -19.40 -18.95 -1.76
C ASP A 252 -19.05 -18.60 -0.29
N THR A 253 -19.86 -17.74 0.34
CA THR A 253 -20.12 -17.72 1.80
C THR A 253 -21.44 -17.04 2.09
#